data_AF-A0A194PXX9-F1
#
_entry.id   AF-A0A194PXX9-F1
#
_cell.length_a   1.000
_cell.length_b   1.000
_cell.length_c   1.000
_cell.angle_alpha   90.00
_cell.angle_beta   90.00
_cell.angle_gamma   90.00
#
_symmetry.space_group_name_H-M   'P 1'
#
loop_
_entity.id
_entity.type
_entity.pdbx_description
1 polymer ?
#
loop_
_entity_poly.entity_id
_entity_poly.type
_entity_poly.pdbx_seq_one_letter_code
_entity_poly.pdbx_strand_id
1 'polypeptide(L)'
;MVLETWVALAVSYLIYLLISGRFLDLDDDEGSRWKDWLLASLLLGAVVGGWAALRAGRASRTQVQRMLRDMEQLRKAEMALDDMQKELEKARLEQESVTTEKRNLEKKLREAGDTPLLNSASSDLEVSTLKAEIEMLRAELRRAEGELEDRCWAPPPGLQQWLQLTHEVENRSYLRKKQQADLQLQQAREACEKLRKKRSSLVGAFVSTHGKSIDDVDRSIVEARTALNEVTQELQERMHRWKQIERLCGFNIINNNGLQFLESTLYRTANGRQTGRVRMSSSQDDLSVGDDVSICGSGKLDEASIFHEHVE
;
A
#
# COMPACT_ATOMS: atom_id res chain seq x y z
N MET A 1 6.37 31.70 -13.88
CA MET A 1 7.24 31.84 -15.06
C MET A 1 6.84 32.96 -16.00
N VAL A 2 5.69 32.95 -16.68
CA VAL A 2 5.35 34.02 -17.66
C VAL A 2 5.24 35.40 -17.00
N LEU A 3 4.64 35.51 -15.82
CA LEU A 3 4.52 36.80 -15.11
C LEU A 3 5.87 37.37 -14.66
N GLU A 4 6.84 36.51 -14.34
CA GLU A 4 8.17 36.93 -13.86
C GLU A 4 9.03 37.49 -15.00
N THR A 5 8.87 36.97 -16.22
CA THR A 5 9.58 37.48 -17.40
C THR A 5 9.06 38.85 -17.84
N TRP A 6 7.75 39.09 -17.72
CA TRP A 6 7.17 40.40 -18.06
C TRP A 6 7.58 41.49 -17.07
N VAL A 7 7.64 41.17 -15.77
CA VAL A 7 8.11 42.11 -14.74
C VAL A 7 9.59 42.42 -14.93
N ALA A 8 10.43 41.43 -15.24
CA ALA A 8 11.86 41.64 -15.49
C ALA A 8 12.12 42.50 -16.75
N LEU A 9 11.32 42.32 -17.80
CA LEU A 9 11.39 43.13 -19.01
C LEU A 9 10.89 44.57 -18.78
N ALA A 10 9.81 44.75 -18.01
CA ALA A 10 9.31 46.07 -17.66
C ALA A 10 10.31 46.86 -16.79
N VAL A 11 10.93 46.20 -15.81
CA VAL A 11 11.97 46.82 -14.95
C VAL A 11 13.23 47.13 -15.77
N SER A 12 13.69 46.21 -16.63
CA SER A 12 14.82 46.48 -17.53
C SER A 12 14.54 47.64 -18.49
N TYR A 13 13.31 47.76 -18.98
CA TYR A 13 12.91 48.85 -19.86
C TYR A 13 12.85 50.20 -19.13
N LEU A 14 12.35 50.22 -17.88
CA LEU A 14 12.38 51.42 -17.04
C LEU A 14 13.81 51.87 -16.72
N ILE A 15 14.70 50.92 -16.40
CA ILE A 15 16.13 51.19 -16.15
C ILE A 15 16.79 51.71 -17.44
N TYR A 16 16.48 51.13 -18.59
CA TYR A 16 17.00 51.58 -19.90
C TYR A 16 16.57 53.01 -20.22
N LEU A 17 15.31 53.39 -19.93
CA LEU A 17 14.81 54.75 -20.12
C LEU A 17 15.45 55.75 -19.15
N LEU A 18 15.74 55.32 -17.91
CA LEU A 18 16.46 56.10 -16.90
C LEU A 18 17.93 56.36 -17.29
N ILE A 19 18.65 55.33 -17.75
CA ILE A 19 20.07 55.42 -18.15
C ILE A 19 20.22 56.18 -19.48
N SER A 20 19.27 56.03 -20.40
CA SER A 20 19.31 56.70 -21.70
C SER A 20 19.02 58.20 -21.65
N GLY A 21 18.74 58.78 -20.47
CA GLY A 21 18.45 60.21 -20.30
C GLY A 21 17.16 60.71 -20.98
N ARG A 22 16.51 59.88 -21.80
CA ARG A 22 15.32 60.23 -22.60
C ARG A 22 14.04 60.43 -21.79
N PHE A 23 14.05 60.14 -20.49
CA PHE A 23 12.95 60.45 -19.59
C PHE A 23 13.06 61.88 -18.98
N LEU A 24 14.24 62.51 -19.05
CA LEU A 24 14.54 63.78 -18.39
C LEU A 24 14.27 65.04 -19.24
N ASP A 25 13.79 64.88 -20.48
CA ASP A 25 13.61 65.99 -21.43
C ASP A 25 12.18 66.56 -21.46
N LEU A 26 11.36 66.21 -20.46
CA LEU A 26 10.01 66.76 -20.27
C LEU A 26 9.92 67.40 -18.87
N ASP A 27 9.75 68.73 -18.90
CA ASP A 27 9.36 69.67 -17.85
C ASP A 27 10.44 70.22 -16.88
N ASP A 28 11.01 71.36 -17.28
CA ASP A 28 11.54 72.41 -16.40
C ASP A 28 10.36 73.17 -15.73
N ASP A 29 9.86 72.59 -14.63
CA ASP A 29 9.36 73.26 -13.40
C ASP A 29 8.64 72.24 -12.46
N GLU A 30 8.32 71.04 -12.94
CA GLU A 30 7.83 69.91 -12.13
C GLU A 30 8.95 68.94 -11.65
N GLY A 31 10.20 69.33 -11.93
CA GLY A 31 11.47 68.62 -11.75
C GLY A 31 11.67 67.82 -10.46
N SER A 32 11.26 68.36 -9.31
CA SER A 32 11.47 67.70 -8.00
C SER A 32 10.42 66.62 -7.75
N ARG A 33 9.15 66.91 -8.06
CA ARG A 33 8.03 66.01 -7.73
C ARG A 33 8.12 64.72 -8.52
N TRP A 34 8.44 64.78 -9.82
CA TRP A 34 8.54 63.55 -10.62
C TRP A 34 9.76 62.71 -10.22
N LYS A 35 10.89 63.33 -9.83
CA LYS A 35 12.06 62.63 -9.28
C LYS A 35 11.70 61.90 -7.99
N ASP A 36 10.93 62.55 -7.12
CA ASP A 36 10.44 61.95 -5.87
C ASP A 36 9.47 60.78 -6.14
N TRP A 37 8.57 60.91 -7.13
CA TRP A 37 7.69 59.82 -7.56
C TRP A 37 8.45 58.63 -8.18
N LEU A 38 9.48 58.91 -8.98
CA LEU A 38 10.32 57.87 -9.57
C LEU A 38 11.14 57.15 -8.51
N LEU A 39 11.75 57.89 -7.58
CA LEU A 39 12.45 57.35 -6.41
C LEU A 39 11.51 56.50 -5.55
N ALA A 40 10.30 56.98 -5.27
CA ALA A 40 9.29 56.22 -4.52
C ALA A 40 8.91 54.92 -5.23
N SER A 41 8.77 54.93 -6.57
CA SER A 41 8.45 53.74 -7.36
C SER A 41 9.57 52.69 -7.32
N LEU A 42 10.84 53.13 -7.38
CA LEU A 42 12.01 52.28 -7.33
C LEU A 42 12.17 51.64 -5.95
N LEU A 43 11.94 52.43 -4.89
CA LEU A 43 12.01 51.98 -3.50
C LEU A 43 10.88 50.98 -3.19
N LEU A 44 9.68 51.22 -3.72
CA LEU A 44 8.57 50.27 -3.63
C LEU A 44 8.90 48.96 -4.38
N GLY A 45 9.47 49.04 -5.57
CA GLY A 45 9.93 47.87 -6.32
C GLY A 45 10.97 47.04 -5.57
N ALA A 46 11.93 47.69 -4.91
CA ALA A 46 12.93 47.02 -4.08
C ALA A 46 12.32 46.32 -2.85
N VAL A 47 11.34 46.95 -2.19
CA VAL A 47 10.63 46.36 -1.04
C VAL A 47 9.78 45.16 -1.49
N VAL A 48 9.06 45.25 -2.60
CA VAL A 48 8.25 44.16 -3.15
C VAL A 48 9.13 43.00 -3.63
N GLY A 49 10.24 43.30 -4.31
CA GLY A 49 11.24 42.32 -4.75
C GLY A 49 11.90 41.61 -3.57
N GLY A 50 12.30 42.36 -2.53
CA GLY A 50 12.85 41.82 -1.29
C GLY A 50 11.85 40.94 -0.54
N TRP A 51 10.58 41.36 -0.46
CA TRP A 51 9.51 40.56 0.15
C TRP A 51 9.24 39.26 -0.61
N ALA A 52 9.20 39.31 -1.94
CA ALA A 52 9.02 38.13 -2.78
C ALA A 52 10.17 37.12 -2.63
N ALA A 53 11.43 37.59 -2.61
CA ALA A 53 12.60 36.75 -2.38
C ALA A 53 12.60 36.10 -0.98
N LEU A 54 12.23 36.87 0.06
CA LEU A 54 12.08 36.34 1.43
C LEU A 54 10.93 35.33 1.55
N ARG A 55 9.85 35.50 0.76
CA ARG A 55 8.73 34.55 0.71
C ARG A 55 9.11 33.27 -0.02
N ALA A 56 9.82 33.36 -1.15
CA ALA A 56 10.34 32.21 -1.88
C ALA A 56 11.33 31.39 -1.04
N GLY A 57 12.21 32.07 -0.30
CA GLY A 57 13.16 31.42 0.62
C GLY A 57 12.48 30.66 1.76
N ARG A 58 11.34 31.14 2.27
CA ARG A 58 10.56 30.43 3.30
C ARG A 58 9.87 29.18 2.73
N ALA A 59 9.31 29.23 1.52
CA ALA A 59 8.69 28.08 0.88
C ALA A 59 9.70 26.95 0.56
N SER A 60 10.90 27.31 0.08
CA SER A 60 12.00 26.37 -0.19
C SER A 60 12.44 25.62 1.07
N ARG A 61 12.58 26.31 2.21
CA ARG A 61 12.93 25.68 3.49
C ARG A 61 11.93 24.61 3.92
N THR A 62 10.63 24.86 3.72
CA THR A 62 9.60 23.87 4.02
C THR A 62 9.69 22.65 3.08
N GLN A 63 9.99 22.85 1.80
CA GLN A 63 10.17 21.76 0.84
C GLN A 63 11.39 20.90 1.20
N VAL A 64 12.52 21.52 1.54
CA VAL A 64 13.74 20.80 1.99
C VAL A 64 13.47 20.03 3.28
N GLN A 65 12.73 20.59 4.23
CA GLN A 65 12.36 19.89 5.47
C GLN A 65 11.37 18.74 5.28
N ARG A 66 10.51 18.78 4.24
CA ARG A 66 9.69 17.64 3.86
C ARG A 66 10.56 16.56 3.21
N MET A 67 11.38 16.94 2.24
CA MET A 67 12.32 16.04 1.57
C MET A 67 13.26 15.33 2.54
N LEU A 68 13.80 16.03 3.55
CA LEU A 68 14.64 15.42 4.60
C LEU A 68 13.88 14.41 5.46
N ARG A 69 12.60 14.68 5.78
CA ARG A 69 11.76 13.73 6.52
C ARG A 69 11.40 12.52 5.69
N ASP A 70 11.06 12.72 4.41
CA ASP A 70 10.71 11.64 3.49
C ASP A 70 11.92 10.74 3.23
N MET A 71 13.12 11.31 3.09
CA MET A 71 14.38 10.56 2.98
C MET A 71 14.69 9.73 4.23
N GLU A 72 14.47 10.29 5.43
CA GLU A 72 14.65 9.54 6.67
C GLU A 72 13.64 8.38 6.80
N GLN A 73 12.40 8.58 6.34
CA GLN A 73 11.39 7.52 6.30
C GLN A 73 11.75 6.43 5.29
N LEU A 74 12.20 6.80 4.09
CA LEU A 74 12.69 5.85 3.09
C LEU A 74 13.86 5.04 3.64
N ARG A 75 14.84 5.70 4.28
CA ARG A 75 16.02 5.03 4.83
C ARG A 75 15.66 4.05 5.95
N LYS A 76 14.67 4.37 6.79
CA LYS A 76 14.12 3.44 7.79
C LYS A 76 13.42 2.24 7.14
N ALA A 77 12.66 2.46 6.08
CA ALA A 77 12.01 1.38 5.35
C ALA A 77 13.04 0.47 4.65
N GLU A 78 14.09 1.04 4.06
CA GLU A 78 15.21 0.28 3.49
C GLU A 78 15.93 -0.54 4.55
N MET A 79 16.26 0.04 5.70
CA MET A 79 16.89 -0.71 6.80
C MET A 79 16.01 -1.85 7.31
N ALA A 80 14.69 -1.64 7.43
CA ALA A 80 13.76 -2.70 7.83
C ALA A 80 13.65 -3.81 6.78
N LEU A 81 13.72 -3.48 5.49
CA LEU A 81 13.75 -4.46 4.40
C LEU A 81 15.03 -5.29 4.45
N ASP A 82 16.18 -4.64 4.62
CA ASP A 82 17.50 -5.29 4.73
C ASP A 82 17.56 -6.25 5.93
N ASP A 83 17.00 -5.86 7.08
CA ASP A 83 16.94 -6.71 8.27
C ASP A 83 16.06 -7.94 8.06
N MET A 84 14.87 -7.75 7.47
CA MET A 84 13.97 -8.86 7.13
C MET A 84 14.58 -9.81 6.07
N GLN A 85 15.34 -9.28 5.11
CA GLN A 85 16.07 -10.08 4.13
C GLN A 85 17.16 -10.92 4.79
N LYS A 86 17.93 -10.35 5.71
CA LYS A 86 18.95 -11.10 6.50
C LYS A 86 18.31 -12.20 7.33
N GLU A 87 17.16 -11.95 7.94
CA GLU A 87 16.44 -12.97 8.71
C GLU A 87 15.97 -14.12 7.82
N LEU A 88 15.44 -13.82 6.63
CA LEU A 88 15.06 -14.84 5.63
C LEU A 88 16.26 -15.66 5.14
N GLU A 89 17.40 -15.01 4.87
CA GLU A 89 18.64 -15.71 4.47
C GLU A 89 19.17 -16.61 5.58
N LYS A 90 19.15 -16.13 6.82
CA LYS A 90 19.55 -16.93 7.99
C LYS A 90 18.64 -18.16 8.15
N ALA A 91 17.33 -17.99 8.04
CA ALA A 91 16.37 -19.10 8.09
C ALA A 91 16.61 -20.12 6.95
N ARG A 92 16.98 -19.65 5.76
CA ARG A 92 17.36 -20.54 4.64
C ARG A 92 18.64 -21.31 4.91
N LEU A 93 19.69 -20.65 5.39
CA LEU A 93 20.96 -21.31 5.72
C LEU A 93 20.78 -22.38 6.80
N GLU A 94 19.94 -22.10 7.81
CA GLU A 94 19.58 -23.08 8.83
C GLU A 94 18.87 -24.29 8.20
N GLN A 95 17.93 -24.06 7.29
CA GLN A 95 17.25 -25.15 6.56
C GLN A 95 18.20 -25.97 5.68
N GLU A 96 19.15 -25.32 4.99
CA GLU A 96 20.21 -26.01 4.22
C GLU A 96 21.17 -26.80 5.12
N SER A 97 21.53 -26.27 6.30
CA SER A 97 22.35 -26.98 7.27
C SER A 97 21.65 -28.23 7.85
N VAL A 98 20.35 -28.13 8.16
CA VAL A 98 19.55 -29.25 8.64
C VAL A 98 19.36 -30.32 7.56
N THR A 99 19.14 -29.92 6.31
CA THR A 99 19.01 -30.87 5.19
C THR A 99 20.32 -31.55 4.84
N THR A 100 21.46 -30.85 4.91
CA THR A 100 22.79 -31.45 4.69
C THR A 100 23.21 -32.34 5.85
N GLU A 101 22.93 -31.98 7.10
CA GLU A 101 23.16 -32.82 8.27
C GLU A 101 22.30 -34.09 8.19
N LYS A 102 21.00 -33.96 7.85
CA LYS A 102 20.13 -35.12 7.61
C LYS A 102 20.70 -36.03 6.54
N ARG A 103 21.14 -35.48 5.40
CA ARG A 103 21.75 -36.26 4.30
C ARG A 103 23.05 -36.96 4.72
N ASN A 104 23.88 -36.31 5.55
CA ASN A 104 25.12 -36.87 6.07
C ASN A 104 24.85 -38.00 7.08
N LEU A 105 23.86 -37.83 7.96
CA LEU A 105 23.40 -38.87 8.88
C LEU A 105 22.80 -40.07 8.13
N GLU A 106 21.97 -39.84 7.10
CA GLU A 106 21.46 -40.91 6.22
C GLU A 106 22.59 -41.66 5.50
N LYS A 107 23.63 -40.94 5.05
CA LYS A 107 24.80 -41.56 4.43
C LYS A 107 25.60 -42.40 5.42
N LYS A 108 25.85 -41.89 6.63
CA LYS A 108 26.54 -42.64 7.70
C LYS A 108 25.74 -43.87 8.13
N LEU A 109 24.42 -43.78 8.17
CA LEU A 109 23.55 -44.92 8.47
C LEU A 109 23.61 -45.99 7.36
N ARG A 110 23.70 -45.58 6.08
CA ARG A 110 23.93 -46.49 4.95
C ARG A 110 25.33 -47.12 4.98
N GLU A 111 26.38 -46.33 5.23
CA GLU A 111 27.77 -46.80 5.29
C GLU A 111 28.03 -47.74 6.48
N ALA A 112 27.43 -47.47 7.65
CA ALA A 112 27.47 -48.37 8.80
C ALA A 112 26.69 -49.68 8.57
N GLY A 113 25.76 -49.69 7.62
CA GLY A 113 25.05 -50.89 7.16
C GLY A 113 25.89 -51.81 6.27
N ASP A 114 27.04 -51.34 5.77
CA ASP A 114 27.86 -52.00 4.74
C ASP A 114 29.28 -52.43 5.23
N THR A 115 29.62 -52.26 6.52
CA THR A 115 30.93 -52.69 7.04
C THR A 115 31.03 -54.22 7.24
N PRO A 116 31.99 -54.92 6.61
CA PRO A 116 32.13 -56.37 6.73
C PRO A 116 32.85 -56.74 8.03
N LEU A 117 32.16 -57.40 8.96
CA LEU A 117 32.70 -57.92 10.21
C LEU A 117 33.39 -59.27 9.97
N LEU A 118 34.72 -59.31 10.16
CA LEU A 118 35.53 -60.53 10.22
C LEU A 118 35.80 -60.90 11.70
N ASN A 119 35.27 -62.02 12.18
CA ASN A 119 36.07 -63.17 12.64
C ASN A 119 35.28 -64.32 13.31
N SER A 120 35.56 -65.51 12.77
CA SER A 120 35.71 -66.85 13.38
C SER A 120 34.56 -67.51 14.17
N ALA A 121 33.80 -68.34 13.44
CA ALA A 121 33.44 -69.75 13.70
C ALA A 121 32.64 -70.17 14.95
N SER A 122 32.41 -69.32 15.96
CA SER A 122 31.26 -69.44 16.88
C SER A 122 30.07 -68.59 16.41
N SER A 123 30.31 -67.83 15.34
CA SER A 123 29.58 -66.64 14.91
C SER A 123 28.50 -66.92 13.87
N ASP A 124 28.56 -68.01 13.10
CA ASP A 124 27.67 -68.19 11.93
C ASP A 124 26.19 -68.34 12.30
N LEU A 125 25.87 -68.99 13.43
CA LEU A 125 24.49 -69.10 13.88
C LEU A 125 23.97 -67.75 14.38
N GLU A 126 24.75 -67.03 15.18
CA GLU A 126 24.41 -65.70 15.69
C GLU A 126 24.33 -64.66 14.56
N VAL A 127 25.23 -64.73 13.59
CA VAL A 127 25.23 -63.89 12.38
C VAL A 127 24.02 -64.21 11.51
N SER A 128 23.63 -65.48 11.40
CA SER A 128 22.41 -65.88 10.70
C SER A 128 21.16 -65.34 11.41
N THR A 129 21.09 -65.45 12.73
CA THR A 129 19.97 -64.91 13.51
C THR A 129 19.90 -63.38 13.44
N LEU A 130 21.05 -62.69 13.56
CA LEU A 130 21.12 -61.23 13.46
C LEU A 130 20.84 -60.73 12.05
N LYS A 131 21.23 -61.46 11.00
CA LYS A 131 20.86 -61.14 9.61
C LYS A 131 19.36 -61.28 9.39
N ALA A 132 18.76 -62.36 9.89
CA ALA A 132 17.31 -62.55 9.84
C ALA A 132 16.58 -61.44 10.60
N GLU A 133 17.09 -61.03 11.76
CA GLU A 133 16.56 -59.93 12.56
C GLU A 133 16.68 -58.58 11.84
N ILE A 134 17.84 -58.26 11.24
CA ILE A 134 18.02 -57.05 10.44
C ILE A 134 17.06 -57.02 9.25
N GLU A 135 16.87 -58.15 8.58
CA GLU A 135 15.97 -58.25 7.43
C GLU A 135 14.50 -58.08 7.84
N MET A 136 14.11 -58.66 8.97
CA MET A 136 12.80 -58.46 9.60
C MET A 136 12.59 -57.00 10.00
N LEU A 137 13.55 -56.38 10.69
CA LEU A 137 13.48 -54.97 11.09
C LEU A 137 13.45 -54.04 9.88
N ARG A 138 14.17 -54.34 8.79
CA ARG A 138 14.06 -53.61 7.51
C ARG A 138 12.72 -53.79 6.84
N ALA A 139 12.06 -54.95 7.00
CA ALA A 139 10.71 -55.16 6.50
C ALA A 139 9.66 -54.42 7.34
N GLU A 140 9.81 -54.41 8.67
CA GLU A 140 8.96 -53.64 9.57
C GLU A 140 9.14 -52.13 9.38
N LEU A 141 10.38 -51.66 9.21
CA LEU A 141 10.66 -50.26 8.87
C LEU A 141 9.98 -49.88 7.55
N ARG A 142 10.13 -50.68 6.49
CA ARG A 142 9.46 -50.43 5.21
C ARG A 142 7.93 -50.42 5.31
N ARG A 143 7.35 -51.29 6.15
CA ARG A 143 5.90 -51.27 6.42
C ARG A 143 5.49 -50.02 7.19
N ALA A 144 6.22 -49.66 8.24
CA ALA A 144 5.97 -48.46 9.02
C ALA A 144 6.16 -47.17 8.19
N GLU A 145 7.13 -47.14 7.27
CA GLU A 145 7.35 -46.06 6.30
C GLU A 145 6.21 -45.99 5.29
N GLY A 146 5.74 -47.13 4.76
CA GLY A 146 4.55 -47.17 3.90
C GLY A 146 3.27 -46.73 4.62
N GLU A 147 3.08 -47.14 5.88
CA GLU A 147 1.98 -46.66 6.72
C GLU A 147 2.11 -45.16 7.04
N LEU A 148 3.33 -44.62 7.08
CA LEU A 148 3.58 -43.19 7.27
C LEU A 148 3.31 -42.39 5.99
N GLU A 149 3.61 -42.94 4.80
CA GLU A 149 3.22 -42.36 3.51
C GLU A 149 1.69 -42.33 3.35
N ASP A 150 1.00 -43.33 3.91
CA ASP A 150 -0.47 -43.38 3.99
C ASP A 150 -1.06 -42.45 5.08
N ARG A 151 -0.24 -41.82 5.94
CA ARG A 151 -0.70 -40.76 6.84
C ARG A 151 -1.00 -39.50 6.03
N CYS A 152 -2.23 -39.46 5.56
CA CYS A 152 -2.97 -38.33 5.03
C CYS A 152 -2.49 -37.01 5.66
N TRP A 153 -1.86 -36.19 4.83
CA TRP A 153 -1.43 -34.84 5.18
C TRP A 153 -2.61 -34.09 5.83
N ALA A 154 -2.36 -33.56 7.03
CA ALA A 154 -3.28 -32.69 7.73
C ALA A 154 -2.58 -31.33 7.93
N PRO A 155 -3.23 -30.21 7.61
CA PRO A 155 -2.63 -28.90 7.83
C PRO A 155 -2.29 -28.68 9.31
N PRO A 156 -1.10 -28.16 9.64
CA PRO A 156 -0.74 -27.83 11.00
C PRO A 156 -1.73 -26.86 11.68
N PRO A 157 -1.95 -26.97 13.00
CA PRO A 157 -2.76 -26.02 13.75
C PRO A 157 -2.28 -24.57 13.55
N GLY A 158 -3.22 -23.65 13.34
CA GLY A 158 -2.92 -22.23 13.15
C GLY A 158 -2.59 -21.82 11.70
N LEU A 159 -2.26 -22.76 10.81
CA LEU A 159 -1.96 -22.44 9.40
C LEU A 159 -3.11 -21.69 8.71
N GLN A 160 -4.36 -22.09 8.99
CA GLN A 160 -5.54 -21.42 8.45
C GLN A 160 -5.57 -19.93 8.77
N GLN A 161 -5.32 -19.55 10.03
CA GLN A 161 -5.41 -18.15 10.47
C GLN A 161 -4.32 -17.30 9.82
N TRP A 162 -3.11 -17.84 9.67
CA TRP A 162 -2.01 -17.17 8.99
C TRP A 162 -2.24 -17.02 7.49
N LEU A 163 -2.79 -18.03 6.83
CA LEU A 163 -3.17 -17.93 5.42
C LEU A 163 -4.31 -16.94 5.21
N GLN A 164 -5.29 -16.89 6.11
CA GLN A 164 -6.34 -15.88 6.10
C GLN A 164 -5.75 -14.47 6.24
N LEU A 165 -4.85 -14.24 7.21
CA LEU A 165 -4.18 -12.95 7.36
C LEU A 165 -3.40 -12.58 6.09
N THR A 166 -2.69 -13.55 5.51
CA THR A 166 -1.93 -13.37 4.26
C THR A 166 -2.85 -12.96 3.12
N HIS A 167 -3.96 -13.67 2.92
CA HIS A 167 -4.98 -13.32 1.93
C HIS A 167 -5.49 -11.89 2.12
N GLU A 168 -5.82 -11.50 3.35
CA GLU A 168 -6.34 -10.16 3.66
C GLU A 168 -5.32 -9.05 3.39
N VAL A 169 -4.06 -9.25 3.77
CA VAL A 169 -2.97 -8.30 3.50
C VAL A 169 -2.77 -8.14 1.99
N GLU A 170 -2.73 -9.27 1.27
CA GLU A 170 -2.62 -9.27 -0.18
C GLU A 170 -3.83 -8.57 -0.82
N ASN A 171 -5.05 -8.83 -0.34
CA ASN A 171 -6.30 -8.28 -0.87
C ASN A 171 -6.37 -6.76 -0.68
N ARG A 172 -5.91 -6.28 0.49
CA ARG A 172 -5.79 -4.85 0.77
C ARG A 172 -4.84 -4.15 -0.21
N SER A 173 -3.72 -4.77 -0.57
CA SER A 173 -2.79 -4.23 -1.58
C SER A 173 -3.42 -4.19 -2.97
N TYR A 174 -4.09 -5.27 -3.38
CA TYR A 174 -4.83 -5.33 -4.64
C TYR A 174 -5.90 -4.22 -4.73
N LEU A 175 -6.72 -4.03 -3.69
CA LEU A 175 -7.77 -3.02 -3.68
C LEU A 175 -7.23 -1.60 -3.84
N ARG A 176 -6.09 -1.28 -3.23
CA ARG A 176 -5.42 0.02 -3.44
C ARG A 176 -4.95 0.18 -4.88
N LYS A 177 -4.32 -0.84 -5.46
CA LYS A 177 -3.84 -0.82 -6.84
C LYS A 177 -5.00 -0.65 -7.84
N LYS A 178 -6.11 -1.36 -7.61
CA LYS A 178 -7.36 -1.22 -8.37
C LYS A 178 -7.88 0.22 -8.30
N GLN A 179 -7.99 0.79 -7.10
CA GLN A 179 -8.47 2.16 -6.93
C GLN A 179 -7.58 3.17 -7.67
N GLN A 180 -6.26 2.95 -7.69
CA GLN A 180 -5.32 3.80 -8.43
C GLN A 180 -5.51 3.68 -9.95
N ALA A 181 -5.70 2.46 -10.47
CA ALA A 181 -5.99 2.25 -11.89
C ALA A 181 -7.32 2.91 -12.31
N ASP A 182 -8.36 2.83 -11.45
CA ASP A 182 -9.65 3.49 -11.68
C ASP A 182 -9.50 5.01 -11.73
N LEU A 183 -8.69 5.59 -10.82
CA LEU A 183 -8.39 7.03 -10.82
C LEU A 183 -7.62 7.44 -12.09
N GLN A 184 -6.64 6.65 -12.52
CA GLN A 184 -5.87 6.91 -13.73
C GLN A 184 -6.75 6.88 -14.98
N LEU A 185 -7.71 5.95 -15.04
CA LEU A 185 -8.72 5.91 -16.10
C LEU A 185 -9.59 7.16 -16.11
N GLN A 186 -10.05 7.62 -14.93
CA GLN A 186 -10.84 8.85 -14.82
C GLN A 186 -10.06 10.06 -15.32
N GLN A 187 -8.79 10.20 -14.92
CA GLN A 187 -7.92 11.29 -15.36
C GLN A 187 -7.70 11.28 -16.88
N ALA A 188 -7.46 10.11 -17.47
CA ALA A 188 -7.33 9.97 -18.92
C ALA A 188 -8.63 10.38 -19.65
N ARG A 189 -9.80 9.96 -19.15
CA ARG A 189 -11.12 10.37 -19.69
C ARG A 189 -11.31 11.88 -19.65
N GLU A 190 -11.02 12.51 -18.51
CA GLU A 190 -11.10 13.97 -18.39
C GLU A 190 -10.14 14.69 -19.33
N ALA A 191 -8.93 14.17 -19.51
CA ALA A 191 -7.93 14.75 -20.41
C ALA A 191 -8.41 14.68 -21.87
N CYS A 192 -8.97 13.54 -22.29
CA CYS A 192 -9.63 13.38 -23.58
C CYS A 192 -10.76 14.39 -23.80
N GLU A 193 -11.64 14.55 -22.81
CA GLU A 193 -12.75 15.51 -22.91
C GLU A 193 -12.28 16.96 -22.99
N LYS A 194 -11.27 17.32 -22.20
CA LYS A 194 -10.64 18.65 -22.23
C LYS A 194 -10.02 18.92 -23.60
N LEU A 195 -9.31 17.95 -24.17
CA LEU A 195 -8.73 18.06 -25.51
C LEU A 195 -9.82 18.20 -26.59
N ARG A 196 -10.89 17.40 -26.51
CA ARG A 196 -12.05 17.49 -27.41
C ARG A 196 -12.69 18.88 -27.38
N LYS A 197 -12.97 19.41 -26.17
CA LYS A 197 -13.56 20.75 -25.98
C LYS A 197 -12.67 21.87 -26.53
N LYS A 198 -11.35 21.78 -26.33
CA LYS A 198 -10.38 22.74 -26.88
C LYS A 198 -10.37 22.73 -28.41
N ARG A 199 -10.40 21.53 -29.03
CA ARG A 199 -10.44 21.37 -30.49
C ARG A 199 -11.76 21.79 -31.11
N SER A 200 -12.89 21.66 -30.40
CA SER A 200 -14.20 22.12 -30.88
C SER A 200 -14.45 23.62 -30.72
N SER A 201 -13.61 24.35 -29.97
CA SER A 201 -13.73 25.79 -29.80
C SER A 201 -13.10 26.54 -30.98
N LEU A 202 -13.82 27.50 -31.57
CA LEU A 202 -13.36 28.32 -32.70
C LEU A 202 -12.04 29.06 -32.43
N VAL A 203 -11.84 29.54 -31.20
CA VAL A 203 -10.58 30.20 -30.76
C VAL A 203 -9.50 29.17 -30.41
N GLY A 204 -9.90 27.98 -29.96
CA GLY A 204 -8.99 26.88 -29.62
C GLY A 204 -8.40 26.19 -30.84
N ALA A 205 -9.13 26.08 -31.95
CA ALA A 205 -8.69 25.45 -33.19
C ALA A 205 -7.45 26.14 -33.81
N PHE A 206 -7.26 27.45 -33.59
CA PHE A 206 -6.15 28.22 -34.15
C PHE A 206 -4.83 28.10 -33.34
N VAL A 207 -4.91 27.71 -32.06
CA VAL A 207 -3.76 27.59 -31.13
C VAL A 207 -3.46 26.14 -30.73
N SER A 208 -4.41 25.21 -30.95
CA SER A 208 -4.35 23.82 -30.49
C SER A 208 -3.53 22.87 -31.39
N THR A 209 -2.73 23.37 -32.33
CA THR A 209 -1.93 22.54 -33.25
C THR A 209 -0.64 21.97 -32.65
N HIS A 210 -0.36 22.20 -31.36
CA HIS A 210 0.82 21.61 -30.71
C HIS A 210 0.61 20.10 -30.41
N GLY A 211 1.27 19.25 -31.21
CA GLY A 211 1.28 17.78 -31.10
C GLY A 211 1.58 17.23 -29.70
N LYS A 212 2.36 17.96 -28.90
CA LYS A 212 2.70 17.54 -27.53
C LYS A 212 1.48 17.27 -26.64
N SER A 213 0.38 18.03 -26.80
CA SER A 213 -0.82 17.85 -25.98
C SER A 213 -1.67 16.65 -26.37
N ILE A 214 -1.62 16.21 -27.63
CA ILE A 214 -2.27 14.98 -28.08
C ILE A 214 -1.43 13.78 -27.67
N ASP A 215 -0.10 13.86 -27.81
CA ASP A 215 0.82 12.81 -27.38
C ASP A 215 0.70 12.53 -25.87
N ASP A 216 0.58 13.58 -25.05
CA ASP A 216 0.39 13.46 -23.59
C ASP A 216 -0.94 12.76 -23.24
N VAL A 217 -2.02 13.09 -23.96
CA VAL A 217 -3.33 12.44 -23.78
C VAL A 217 -3.28 10.99 -24.23
N ASP A 218 -2.73 10.71 -25.40
CA ASP A 218 -2.59 9.34 -25.93
C ASP A 218 -1.76 8.47 -25.00
N ARG A 219 -0.65 9.00 -24.47
CA ARG A 219 0.16 8.34 -23.44
C ARG A 219 -0.67 8.03 -22.20
N SER A 220 -1.43 8.98 -21.68
CA SER A 220 -2.27 8.78 -20.49
C SER A 220 -3.32 7.67 -20.69
N ILE A 221 -3.87 7.54 -21.90
CA ILE A 221 -4.83 6.48 -22.26
C ILE A 221 -4.14 5.11 -22.23
N VAL A 222 -2.96 5.01 -22.86
CA VAL A 222 -2.20 3.76 -22.90
C VAL A 222 -1.81 3.32 -21.49
N GLU A 223 -1.31 4.24 -20.68
CA GLU A 223 -0.92 3.94 -19.29
C GLU A 223 -2.14 3.49 -18.45
N ALA A 224 -3.29 4.17 -18.56
CA ALA A 224 -4.52 3.77 -17.88
C ALA A 224 -5.00 2.38 -18.32
N ARG A 225 -4.94 2.07 -19.62
CA ARG A 225 -5.32 0.76 -20.15
C ARG A 225 -4.40 -0.34 -19.63
N THR A 226 -3.10 -0.09 -19.61
CA THR A 226 -2.10 -1.03 -19.08
C THR A 226 -2.37 -1.31 -17.60
N ALA A 227 -2.57 -0.26 -16.79
CA ALA A 227 -2.85 -0.41 -15.36
C ALA A 227 -4.12 -1.24 -15.08
N LEU A 228 -5.20 -1.03 -15.85
CA LEU A 228 -6.42 -1.83 -15.74
C LEU A 228 -6.22 -3.30 -16.15
N ASN A 229 -5.44 -3.54 -17.20
CA ASN A 229 -5.12 -4.89 -17.65
C ASN A 229 -4.30 -5.64 -16.59
N GLU A 230 -3.32 -4.98 -15.98
CA GLU A 230 -2.54 -5.55 -14.87
C GLU A 230 -3.44 -5.94 -13.69
N VAL A 231 -4.31 -5.02 -13.24
CA VAL A 231 -5.24 -5.29 -12.12
C VAL A 231 -6.21 -6.43 -12.47
N THR A 232 -6.60 -6.56 -13.74
CA THR A 232 -7.47 -7.66 -14.18
C THR A 232 -6.75 -9.01 -14.16
N GLN A 233 -5.52 -9.06 -14.69
CA GLN A 233 -4.69 -10.27 -14.66
C GLN A 233 -4.37 -10.69 -13.23
N GLU A 234 -4.00 -9.73 -12.38
CA GLU A 234 -3.71 -9.96 -10.97
C GLU A 234 -4.94 -10.51 -10.24
N LEU A 235 -6.15 -9.99 -10.50
CA LEU A 235 -7.38 -10.54 -9.92
C LEU A 235 -7.61 -12.01 -10.32
N GLN A 236 -7.47 -12.32 -11.60
CA GLN A 236 -7.66 -13.68 -12.12
C GLN A 236 -6.66 -14.66 -11.52
N GLU A 237 -5.39 -14.29 -11.49
CA GLU A 237 -4.31 -15.07 -10.87
C GLU A 237 -4.63 -15.34 -9.40
N ARG A 238 -4.92 -14.29 -8.63
CA ARG A 238 -5.19 -14.41 -7.19
C ARG A 238 -6.38 -15.29 -6.89
N MET A 239 -7.48 -15.09 -7.63
CA MET A 239 -8.67 -15.93 -7.49
C MET A 239 -8.35 -17.40 -7.77
N HIS A 240 -7.53 -17.68 -8.78
CA HIS A 240 -7.13 -19.05 -9.10
C HIS A 240 -6.23 -19.63 -8.00
N ARG A 241 -5.14 -18.94 -7.65
CA ARG A 241 -4.17 -19.39 -6.65
C ARG A 241 -4.83 -19.63 -5.30
N TRP A 242 -5.62 -18.69 -4.78
CA TRP A 242 -6.27 -18.86 -3.47
C TRP A 242 -7.27 -20.00 -3.46
N LYS A 243 -8.04 -20.21 -4.55
CA LYS A 243 -8.91 -21.40 -4.68
C LYS A 243 -8.12 -22.71 -4.69
N GLN A 244 -6.94 -22.76 -5.32
CA GLN A 244 -6.08 -23.95 -5.27
C GLN A 244 -5.54 -24.19 -3.86
N ILE A 245 -5.11 -23.14 -3.17
CA ILE A 245 -4.60 -23.25 -1.80
C ILE A 245 -5.70 -23.75 -0.85
N GLU A 246 -6.92 -23.21 -0.92
CA GLU A 246 -8.06 -23.70 -0.12
C GLU A 246 -8.37 -25.18 -0.40
N ARG A 247 -8.34 -25.60 -1.67
CA ARG A 247 -8.55 -26.99 -2.07
C ARG A 247 -7.49 -27.92 -1.49
N LEU A 248 -6.21 -27.53 -1.57
CA LEU A 248 -5.10 -28.33 -1.05
C LEU A 248 -5.12 -28.37 0.48
N CYS A 249 -5.52 -27.26 1.12
CA CYS A 249 -5.53 -27.15 2.58
C CYS A 249 -6.79 -27.71 3.24
N GLY A 250 -7.90 -27.83 2.51
CA GLY A 250 -9.16 -28.36 3.04
C GLY A 250 -9.91 -27.43 4.01
N PHE A 251 -9.60 -26.13 4.01
CA PHE A 251 -10.30 -25.14 4.84
C PHE A 251 -10.50 -23.81 4.11
N ASN A 252 -11.46 -23.00 4.59
CA ASN A 252 -11.76 -21.68 4.02
C ASN A 252 -10.71 -20.64 4.42
N ILE A 253 -10.23 -19.91 3.42
CA ILE A 253 -9.26 -18.83 3.53
C ILE A 253 -9.86 -17.52 3.00
N ILE A 254 -10.46 -17.54 1.81
CA ILE A 254 -11.00 -16.35 1.14
C ILE A 254 -12.19 -15.79 1.91
N ASN A 255 -13.07 -16.68 2.38
CA ASN A 255 -14.18 -16.30 3.25
C ASN A 255 -13.73 -16.38 4.71
N ASN A 256 -13.46 -15.23 5.31
CA ASN A 256 -12.93 -15.12 6.66
C ASN A 256 -13.49 -13.86 7.39
N ASN A 257 -13.14 -13.70 8.67
CA ASN A 257 -13.65 -12.62 9.54
C ASN A 257 -13.04 -11.23 9.25
N GLY A 258 -12.16 -11.11 8.27
CA GLY A 258 -11.50 -9.88 7.85
C GLY A 258 -10.23 -9.54 8.63
N LEU A 259 -9.46 -8.61 8.06
CA LEU A 259 -8.12 -8.25 8.50
C LEU A 259 -8.04 -7.86 9.99
N GLN A 260 -8.95 -7.01 10.48
CA GLN A 260 -8.91 -6.47 11.84
C GLN A 260 -9.06 -7.57 12.92
N PHE A 261 -9.94 -8.53 12.67
CA PHE A 261 -10.14 -9.66 13.57
C PHE A 261 -8.89 -10.56 13.61
N LEU A 262 -8.30 -10.83 12.45
CA LEU A 262 -7.12 -11.68 12.31
C LEU A 262 -5.88 -11.06 12.96
N GLU A 263 -5.61 -9.78 12.70
CA GLU A 263 -4.53 -9.03 13.35
C GLU A 263 -4.70 -9.05 14.88
N SER A 264 -5.93 -8.81 15.36
CA SER A 264 -6.23 -8.83 16.80
C SER A 264 -6.03 -10.21 17.42
N THR A 265 -6.36 -11.29 16.71
CA THR A 265 -6.27 -12.65 17.25
C THR A 265 -4.81 -13.16 17.24
N LEU A 266 -4.10 -12.94 16.13
CA LEU A 266 -2.75 -13.45 15.94
C LEU A 266 -1.71 -12.65 16.74
N TYR A 267 -1.76 -11.31 16.69
CA TYR A 267 -0.75 -10.48 17.36
C TYR A 267 -0.99 -10.33 18.87
N ARG A 268 -2.24 -10.44 19.34
CA ARG A 268 -2.52 -10.47 20.79
C ARG A 268 -2.04 -11.78 21.43
N THR A 269 -2.10 -12.88 20.69
CA THR A 269 -1.61 -14.19 21.15
C THR A 269 -0.08 -14.26 21.12
N ALA A 270 0.57 -13.61 20.15
CA ALA A 270 2.03 -13.57 20.04
C ALA A 270 2.73 -12.72 21.13
N ASN A 271 2.08 -11.68 21.65
CA ASN A 271 2.68 -10.72 22.59
C ASN A 271 2.49 -11.04 24.09
N GLY A 272 2.10 -12.28 24.43
CA GLY A 272 2.19 -12.83 25.79
C GLY A 272 1.50 -12.03 26.91
N ARG A 273 0.25 -12.39 27.23
CA ARG A 273 -0.24 -12.31 28.62
C ARG A 273 -1.30 -13.38 28.93
N GLN A 274 -1.13 -13.96 30.11
CA GLN A 274 -1.65 -15.20 30.69
C GLN A 274 -3.19 -15.31 30.87
N THR A 275 -3.64 -16.57 30.78
CA THR A 275 -4.71 -17.26 31.55
C THR A 275 -5.81 -16.44 32.22
N GLY A 276 -7.05 -16.68 31.78
CA GLY A 276 -8.27 -16.42 32.56
C GLY A 276 -9.37 -17.38 32.16
N ARG A 277 -9.45 -18.54 32.84
CA ARG A 277 -10.71 -19.29 32.96
C ARG A 277 -11.73 -18.36 33.62
N VAL A 278 -12.80 -17.98 32.92
CA VAL A 278 -14.06 -17.61 33.55
C VAL A 278 -15.21 -18.31 32.81
N ARG A 279 -15.60 -19.44 33.40
CA ARG A 279 -16.97 -19.89 33.70
C ARG A 279 -18.07 -19.64 32.65
N MET A 280 -18.53 -20.75 32.09
CA MET A 280 -19.88 -20.93 31.54
C MET A 280 -20.95 -20.50 32.56
N SER A 281 -21.90 -19.66 32.15
CA SER A 281 -23.25 -19.64 32.71
C SER A 281 -24.24 -19.47 31.57
N SER A 282 -25.03 -20.51 31.36
CA SER A 282 -26.17 -20.59 30.48
C SER A 282 -27.39 -19.85 31.06
N SER A 283 -28.39 -19.70 30.17
CA SER A 283 -29.85 -19.62 30.33
C SER A 283 -30.52 -18.27 30.63
N GLN A 284 -31.43 -17.91 29.68
CA GLN A 284 -32.82 -17.45 29.86
C GLN A 284 -33.01 -15.98 30.30
N ASP A 285 -33.89 -15.12 29.76
CA ASP A 285 -35.09 -15.15 28.90
C ASP A 285 -35.20 -13.78 28.17
N ASP A 286 -35.52 -13.68 26.88
CA ASP A 286 -36.85 -13.49 26.29
C ASP A 286 -37.67 -12.33 26.87
N LEU A 287 -37.74 -11.19 26.16
CA LEU A 287 -38.94 -10.34 26.02
C LEU A 287 -38.76 -9.38 24.82
N SER A 288 -39.55 -9.63 23.79
CA SER A 288 -39.92 -8.67 22.74
C SER A 288 -41.16 -7.86 23.17
N VAL A 289 -41.49 -6.85 22.35
CA VAL A 289 -42.74 -6.06 22.28
C VAL A 289 -42.60 -4.61 22.77
N GLY A 290 -42.84 -3.67 21.85
CA GLY A 290 -43.44 -2.39 22.18
C GLY A 290 -42.86 -1.19 21.43
N ASP A 291 -43.15 -1.07 20.14
CA ASP A 291 -43.30 0.26 19.52
C ASP A 291 -44.42 1.02 20.26
N ASP A 292 -44.17 2.29 20.61
CA ASP A 292 -45.01 3.43 20.22
C ASP A 292 -44.68 4.71 21.01
N VAL A 293 -44.29 5.72 20.24
CA VAL A 293 -44.73 7.14 20.27
C VAL A 293 -44.88 7.83 21.64
N SER A 294 -44.08 8.88 21.86
CA SER A 294 -44.67 10.17 22.24
C SER A 294 -43.79 11.37 21.87
N ILE A 295 -44.40 12.21 21.05
CA ILE A 295 -44.01 13.55 20.62
C ILE A 295 -44.14 14.50 21.80
N CYS A 296 -43.12 15.32 22.07
CA CYS A 296 -43.25 16.57 22.81
C CYS A 296 -42.42 17.63 22.07
N GLY A 297 -43.13 18.44 21.29
CA GLY A 297 -42.59 19.59 20.58
C GLY A 297 -42.35 20.79 21.51
N SER A 298 -41.31 21.56 21.19
CA SER A 298 -41.10 22.90 21.71
C SER A 298 -41.43 23.93 20.62
N GLY A 299 -42.55 24.62 20.86
CA GLY A 299 -42.77 26.06 20.67
C GLY A 299 -42.26 26.76 19.41
N LYS A 300 -43.21 27.12 18.54
CA LYS A 300 -43.25 28.43 17.89
C LYS A 300 -44.67 29.01 17.94
N LEU A 301 -44.77 30.13 18.66
CA LEU A 301 -45.71 31.24 18.49
C LEU A 301 -45.58 31.76 17.02
N ASP A 302 -46.58 32.24 16.29
CA ASP A 302 -47.65 33.21 16.62
C ASP A 302 -48.83 33.13 15.61
N GLU A 303 -50.02 33.36 16.16
CA GLU A 303 -51.10 34.25 15.69
C GLU A 303 -51.95 34.00 14.42
N ALA A 304 -53.26 34.22 14.64
CA ALA A 304 -54.36 34.54 13.72
C ALA A 304 -55.07 33.41 12.93
N SER A 305 -56.20 32.95 13.45
CA SER A 305 -57.52 33.17 12.82
C SER A 305 -58.62 32.48 13.62
N ILE A 306 -59.47 33.31 14.24
CA ILE A 306 -60.73 32.94 14.88
C ILE A 306 -61.78 32.76 13.78
N PHE A 307 -62.48 31.62 13.74
CA PHE A 307 -63.90 31.55 13.38
C PHE A 307 -64.55 30.29 14.00
N HIS A 308 -65.43 30.55 14.97
CA HIS A 308 -66.77 29.94 15.21
C HIS A 308 -67.34 29.17 13.99
N GLU A 309 -68.15 28.10 14.04
CA GLU A 309 -69.13 27.57 15.01
C GLU A 309 -69.68 26.20 14.50
N HIS A 310 -70.23 25.39 15.43
CA HIS A 310 -71.25 24.30 15.35
C HIS A 310 -71.61 23.60 14.01
N VAL A 311 -71.54 22.26 13.95
CA VAL A 311 -72.67 21.30 14.13
C VAL A 311 -73.86 21.57 13.21
N GLU A 312 -73.89 20.93 12.04
CA GLU A 312 -74.71 19.75 11.69
C GLU A 312 -74.14 19.08 10.42
#